data_AF-A0A2H4RE95-F1
#
_entry.id   AF-A0A2H4RE95-F1
#
_cell.length_a   1.000
_cell.length_b   1.000
_cell.length_c   1.000
_cell.angle_alpha   90.00
_cell.angle_beta   90.00
_cell.angle_gamma   90.00
#
_symmetry.space_group_name_H-M   'P 1'
#
loop_
_entity.id
_entity.type
_entity.pdbx_description
1 polymer ?
#
loop_
_entity_poly.entity_id
_entity_poly.type
_entity_poly.pdbx_seq_one_letter_code
_entity_poly.pdbx_strand_id
1 'polypeptide(L)'
;MDKSKRSFLKKKKKKRSFRRPLSPIQPGDRIDLRNISLISRFISQQGKILSRRVTRLTLKQQRFITLTIKRARILALLPFLDNEKKWKRTKRTARTTGLRTRKRTKPTARTTGLRTINK
;
A
#
# COMPACT_ATOMS: atom_id res chain seq x y z
N MET A 1 42.53 36.02 -3.25
CA MET A 1 41.55 34.97 -3.61
C MET A 1 40.95 34.43 -2.32
N ASP A 2 39.83 35.00 -1.86
CA ASP A 2 39.16 34.53 -0.64
C ASP A 2 37.87 33.80 -1.01
N LYS A 3 37.86 32.47 -0.81
CA LYS A 3 36.70 31.61 -1.06
C LYS A 3 35.95 31.45 0.26
N SER A 4 34.97 32.31 0.49
CA SER A 4 34.07 32.18 1.63
C SER A 4 33.27 30.87 1.54
N LYS A 5 33.54 29.96 2.49
CA LYS A 5 32.79 28.70 2.64
C LYS A 5 31.38 29.03 3.13
N ARG A 6 30.41 29.03 2.22
CA ARG A 6 28.98 29.18 2.55
C ARG A 6 28.58 28.02 3.47
N SER A 7 28.33 28.32 4.75
CA SER A 7 27.87 27.32 5.71
C SER A 7 26.45 26.91 5.35
N PHE A 8 26.29 25.68 4.84
CA PHE A 8 24.98 25.09 4.58
C PHE A 8 24.29 24.82 5.93
N LEU A 9 23.65 25.83 6.52
CA LEU A 9 22.76 25.65 7.66
C LEU A 9 21.57 24.78 7.20
N LYS A 10 21.68 23.46 7.41
CA LYS A 10 20.55 22.54 7.20
C LYS A 10 19.45 22.92 8.20
N LYS A 11 18.41 23.60 7.70
CA LYS A 11 17.14 23.83 8.44
C LYS A 11 16.70 22.49 9.04
N LYS A 12 16.70 22.37 10.37
CA LYS A 12 16.19 21.19 11.08
C LYS A 12 14.69 21.07 10.76
N LYS A 13 14.34 20.25 9.76
CA LYS A 13 12.94 19.92 9.51
C LYS A 13 12.39 19.25 10.77
N LYS A 14 11.31 19.80 11.34
CA LYS A 14 10.59 19.17 12.46
C LYS A 14 10.27 17.73 12.06
N LYS A 15 10.82 16.75 12.77
CA LYS A 15 10.50 15.34 12.54
C LYS A 15 9.00 15.21 12.80
N ARG A 16 8.20 15.00 11.74
CA ARG A 16 6.78 14.68 11.91
C ARG A 16 6.73 13.45 12.81
N SER A 17 6.01 13.55 13.93
CA SER A 17 5.83 12.40 14.80
C SER A 17 5.25 11.27 13.95
N PHE A 18 5.86 10.09 14.01
CA PHE A 18 5.31 8.90 13.39
C PHE A 18 3.97 8.62 14.10
N ARG A 19 2.87 9.19 13.59
CA ARG A 19 1.54 8.92 14.09
C ARG A 19 1.29 7.44 13.82
N ARG A 20 1.29 6.64 14.89
CA ARG A 20 0.94 5.23 14.81
C ARG A 20 -0.54 5.16 14.43
N PRO A 21 -0.91 4.41 13.39
CA PRO A 21 -2.32 4.18 13.09
C PRO A 21 -2.98 3.52 14.29
N LEU A 22 -4.18 3.97 14.64
CA LEU A 22 -5.01 3.31 15.65
C LEU A 22 -5.40 1.92 15.14
N SER A 23 -5.46 0.95 16.05
CA SER A 23 -5.93 -0.39 15.72
C SER A 23 -7.41 -0.33 15.33
N PRO A 24 -7.84 -1.10 14.32
CA PRO A 24 -9.27 -1.20 13.98
C PRO A 24 -10.13 -1.80 15.09
N ILE A 25 -9.53 -2.62 15.96
CA ILE A 25 -10.21 -3.25 17.10
C ILE A 25 -10.16 -2.31 18.31
N GLN A 26 -11.32 -2.09 18.92
CA GLN A 26 -11.47 -1.32 20.14
C GLN A 26 -11.21 -2.20 21.37
N PRO A 27 -10.78 -1.63 22.51
CA PRO A 27 -10.50 -2.40 23.73
C PRO A 27 -11.72 -3.14 24.31
N GLY A 28 -12.95 -2.77 23.93
CA GLY A 28 -14.19 -3.46 24.34
C GLY A 28 -14.57 -4.67 23.48
N ASP A 29 -13.94 -4.84 22.32
CA ASP A 29 -14.27 -5.95 21.41
C ASP A 29 -13.68 -7.25 21.94
N ARG A 30 -14.56 -8.20 22.31
CA ARG A 30 -14.14 -9.53 22.75
C ARG A 30 -13.76 -10.39 21.53
N ILE A 31 -12.48 -10.75 21.45
CA ILE A 31 -11.93 -11.55 20.34
C ILE A 31 -12.06 -13.05 20.70
N ASP A 32 -13.28 -13.57 20.61
CA ASP A 32 -13.61 -14.96 20.95
C ASP A 32 -13.83 -15.83 19.72
N LEU A 33 -13.68 -17.15 19.90
CA LEU A 33 -13.86 -18.18 18.85
C LEU A 33 -15.23 -18.13 18.18
N ARG A 34 -16.26 -17.73 18.94
CA ARG A 34 -17.66 -17.64 18.49
C ARG A 34 -17.88 -16.44 17.58
N ASN A 35 -17.03 -15.41 17.66
CA ASN A 35 -17.15 -14.18 16.89
C ASN A 35 -16.50 -14.34 15.52
N ILE A 36 -17.05 -15.23 14.69
CA ILE A 36 -16.51 -15.60 13.37
C ILE A 36 -16.42 -14.36 12.46
N SER A 37 -17.40 -13.46 12.53
CA SER A 37 -17.43 -12.20 11.76
C SER A 37 -16.23 -11.27 12.04
N LEU A 38 -15.74 -11.24 13.28
CA LEU A 38 -14.55 -10.44 13.64
C LEU A 38 -13.29 -11.13 13.16
N ILE A 39 -13.18 -12.43 13.40
CA ILE A 39 -11.98 -13.22 13.07
C ILE A 39 -11.79 -13.35 11.55
N SER A 40 -12.89 -13.49 10.79
CA SER A 40 -12.86 -13.65 9.33
C SER A 40 -12.28 -12.44 8.61
N ARG A 41 -12.36 -11.23 9.20
CA ARG A 41 -11.72 -10.02 8.65
C ARG A 41 -10.19 -10.06 8.67
N PHE A 42 -9.60 -10.91 9.51
CA PHE A 42 -8.15 -11.04 9.68
C PHE A 42 -7.53 -12.23 8.92
N ILE A 43 -8.35 -12.94 8.15
CA ILE A 43 -7.89 -13.98 7.22
C ILE A 43 -8.02 -13.47 5.78
N SER A 44 -7.16 -13.99 4.90
CA SER A 44 -7.29 -13.80 3.47
C SER A 44 -8.40 -14.70 2.92
N GLN A 45 -8.82 -14.43 1.69
CA GLN A 45 -9.75 -15.30 0.95
C GLN A 45 -9.22 -16.72 0.71
N GLN A 46 -7.90 -16.94 0.86
CA GLN A 46 -7.29 -18.27 0.77
C GLN A 46 -7.30 -19.02 2.12
N GLY A 47 -7.88 -18.40 3.15
CA GLY A 47 -7.83 -18.88 4.53
C GLY A 47 -6.54 -18.54 5.27
N LYS A 48 -5.56 -17.79 4.70
CA LYS A 48 -4.27 -17.48 5.38
C LYS A 48 -4.41 -16.32 6.37
N ILE A 49 -3.69 -16.38 7.50
CA ILE A 49 -3.71 -15.30 8.51
C ILE A 49 -2.96 -14.07 7.96
N LEU A 50 -3.59 -12.90 8.00
CA LEU A 50 -2.98 -11.65 7.57
C LEU A 50 -1.91 -11.17 8.55
N SER A 51 -0.84 -10.57 8.01
CA SER A 51 0.25 -10.04 8.83
C SER A 51 -0.18 -8.78 9.59
N ARG A 52 0.45 -8.55 10.75
CA ARG A 52 0.22 -7.35 11.58
C ARG A 52 0.37 -6.03 10.81
N ARG A 53 1.28 -5.97 9.84
CA ARG A 53 1.54 -4.75 9.05
C ARG A 53 0.34 -4.37 8.16
N VAL A 54 -0.38 -5.38 7.69
CA VAL A 54 -1.59 -5.21 6.87
C VAL A 54 -2.78 -4.87 7.77
N THR A 55 -2.97 -5.62 8.86
CA THR A 55 -4.10 -5.47 9.77
C THR A 55 -4.02 -4.23 10.67
N ARG A 56 -2.82 -3.66 10.84
CA ARG A 56 -2.53 -2.49 11.70
C ARG A 56 -2.90 -2.69 13.18
N LEU A 57 -2.83 -3.93 13.65
CA LEU A 57 -3.12 -4.28 15.04
C LEU A 57 -1.93 -4.00 15.97
N THR A 58 -2.21 -3.92 17.27
CA THR A 58 -1.14 -4.01 18.29
C THR A 58 -0.55 -5.42 18.33
N LEU A 59 0.66 -5.56 18.88
CA LEU A 59 1.30 -6.87 18.98
C LEU A 59 0.50 -7.85 19.86
N LYS A 60 -0.08 -7.34 20.96
CA LYS A 60 -0.92 -8.13 21.88
C LYS A 60 -2.17 -8.64 21.17
N GLN A 61 -2.90 -7.77 20.49
CA GLN A 61 -4.09 -8.15 19.70
C GLN A 61 -3.74 -9.18 18.61
N GLN A 62 -2.66 -8.98 17.86
CA GLN A 62 -2.27 -9.93 16.81
C GLN A 62 -1.98 -11.33 17.39
N ARG A 63 -1.26 -11.43 18.51
CA ARG A 63 -0.98 -12.72 19.17
C ARG A 63 -2.28 -13.40 19.59
N PHE A 64 -3.20 -12.64 20.18
CA PHE A 64 -4.50 -13.15 20.62
C PHE A 64 -5.33 -13.65 19.43
N ILE A 65 -5.50 -12.85 18.37
CA ILE A 65 -6.18 -13.25 17.14
C ILE A 65 -5.56 -14.50 16.52
N THR A 66 -4.24 -14.59 16.48
CA THR A 66 -3.54 -15.75 15.90
C THR A 66 -3.87 -17.02 16.68
N LEU A 67 -3.90 -16.95 18.02
CA LEU A 67 -4.31 -18.07 18.87
C LEU A 67 -5.77 -18.45 18.65
N THR A 68 -6.66 -17.46 18.61
CA THR A 68 -8.09 -17.66 18.39
C THR A 68 -8.38 -18.27 17.01
N ILE A 69 -7.73 -17.80 15.93
CA ILE A 69 -7.87 -18.40 14.59
C ILE A 69 -7.41 -19.86 14.59
N LYS A 70 -6.27 -20.17 15.21
CA LYS A 70 -5.76 -21.54 15.26
C LYS A 70 -6.74 -22.48 15.96
N ARG A 71 -7.29 -22.06 17.09
CA ARG A 71 -8.33 -22.80 17.82
C ARG A 71 -9.61 -22.95 16.98
N ALA A 72 -10.06 -21.88 16.32
CA ALA A 72 -11.25 -21.93 15.45
C ALA A 72 -11.09 -22.91 14.28
N ARG A 73 -9.88 -23.05 13.71
CA ARG A 73 -9.59 -24.04 12.68
C ARG A 73 -9.61 -25.48 13.19
N ILE A 74 -9.12 -25.73 14.40
CA ILE A 74 -9.20 -27.06 15.04
C ILE A 74 -10.67 -27.46 15.24
N LEU A 75 -11.52 -26.49 15.58
CA LEU A 75 -12.97 -26.67 15.72
C LEU A 75 -13.74 -26.65 14.38
N ALA A 76 -13.04 -26.68 13.24
CA ALA A 76 -13.61 -26.62 11.90
C ALA A 76 -14.52 -25.40 11.60
N LEU A 77 -14.41 -24.31 12.38
CA LEU A 77 -15.15 -23.06 12.15
C LEU A 77 -14.56 -22.23 11.01
N LEU A 78 -13.27 -22.44 10.69
CA LEU A 78 -12.55 -21.76 9.64
C LEU A 78 -11.72 -22.75 8.81
N PRO A 79 -11.64 -22.57 7.48
CA PRO A 79 -10.85 -23.43 6.62
C PRO A 79 -9.33 -23.22 6.81
N PHE A 80 -8.57 -24.28 6.57
CA PHE A 80 -7.11 -24.21 6.48
C PHE A 80 -6.63 -23.71 5.11
N LEU A 81 -7.34 -24.10 4.05
CA LEU A 81 -7.08 -23.76 2.65
C LEU A 81 -8.42 -23.57 1.94
N ASP A 82 -8.61 -22.40 1.33
CA ASP A 82 -9.71 -22.17 0.38
C ASP A 82 -9.15 -22.21 -1.04
N ASN A 83 -9.54 -23.24 -1.79
CA ASN A 83 -9.07 -23.51 -3.15
C ASN A 83 -9.86 -22.77 -4.24
N GLU A 84 -10.70 -21.81 -3.85
CA GLU A 84 -11.61 -21.06 -4.73
C GLU A 84 -10.85 -20.05 -5.62
N LYS A 85 -10.04 -20.55 -6.56
CA LYS A 85 -9.66 -19.80 -7.77
C LYS A 85 -10.77 -19.97 -8.80
N LYS A 86 -11.85 -19.19 -8.66
CA LYS A 86 -12.74 -18.97 -9.81
C LYS A 86 -11.94 -18.14 -10.82
N TRP A 87 -11.38 -18.81 -11.82
CA TRP A 87 -10.86 -18.14 -13.02
C TRP A 87 -12.05 -17.46 -13.69
N LYS A 88 -12.32 -16.21 -13.28
CA LYS A 88 -13.28 -15.38 -13.98
C LYS A 88 -12.65 -15.08 -15.34
N ARG A 89 -13.04 -15.83 -16.37
CA ARG A 89 -12.79 -15.42 -17.76
C ARG A 89 -13.42 -14.03 -17.92
N THR A 90 -12.64 -12.97 -17.78
CA THR A 90 -13.07 -11.63 -18.17
C THR A 90 -13.44 -11.74 -19.64
N LYS A 91 -14.71 -11.52 -19.99
CA LYS A 91 -15.12 -11.46 -21.40
C LYS A 91 -14.24 -10.43 -22.08
N ARG A 92 -13.54 -10.80 -23.16
CA ARG A 92 -12.69 -9.90 -23.94
C ARG A 92 -13.59 -8.78 -24.45
N THR A 93 -13.54 -7.60 -23.83
CA THR A 93 -14.19 -6.42 -24.40
C THR A 93 -13.44 -6.08 -25.69
N ALA A 94 -14.18 -5.93 -26.79
CA ALA A 94 -13.61 -5.63 -28.09
C ALA A 94 -12.82 -4.32 -27.98
N ARG A 95 -11.52 -4.36 -28.29
CA ARG A 95 -10.70 -3.16 -28.42
C ARG A 95 -11.13 -2.44 -29.70
N THR A 96 -11.87 -1.34 -29.57
CA THR A 96 -12.09 -0.42 -30.69
C THR A 96 -10.74 0.18 -31.08
N THR A 97 -10.24 -0.15 -32.26
CA THR A 97 -9.07 0.50 -32.89
C THR A 97 -9.45 1.90 -33.32
N GLY A 98 -9.46 2.84 -32.37
CA GLY A 98 -9.56 4.26 -32.69
C GLY A 98 -8.23 4.75 -33.29
N LEU A 99 -8.25 5.21 -34.55
CA LEU A 99 -7.15 5.92 -35.19
C LEU A 99 -6.85 7.20 -34.40
N ARG A 100 -5.84 7.14 -33.53
CA ARG A 100 -5.40 8.28 -32.73
C ARG A 100 -4.65 9.26 -33.62
N THR A 101 -5.35 10.24 -34.19
CA THR A 101 -4.70 11.35 -34.91
C THR A 101 -3.91 12.21 -33.92
N ARG A 102 -2.59 12.11 -33.96
CA ARG A 102 -1.68 12.95 -33.17
C ARG A 102 -1.62 14.33 -33.83
N LYS A 103 -2.25 15.36 -33.25
CA LYS A 103 -2.06 16.74 -33.70
C LYS A 103 -0.58 17.12 -33.56
N ARG A 104 0.09 17.35 -34.69
CA ARG A 104 1.48 17.82 -34.76
C ARG A 104 1.51 19.29 -34.31
N THR A 105 2.13 19.59 -33.19
CA THR A 105 2.44 20.97 -32.80
C THR A 105 3.66 21.44 -33.59
N LYS A 106 3.59 22.67 -34.13
CA LYS A 106 4.63 23.28 -34.97
C LYS A 106 5.97 23.37 -34.21
N PRO A 107 7.13 23.09 -34.84
CA PRO A 107 8.43 23.29 -34.22
C PRO A 107 8.72 24.80 -34.10
N THR A 108 8.98 25.27 -32.89
CA THR A 108 9.48 26.63 -32.64
C THR A 108 10.98 26.68 -32.94
N ALA A 109 11.41 27.67 -33.73
CA ALA A 109 12.79 27.87 -34.14
C ALA A 109 13.73 28.04 -32.93
N ARG A 110 14.89 27.37 -32.96
CA ARG A 110 15.98 27.57 -32.00
C ARG A 110 16.85 28.73 -32.48
N THR A 111 16.83 29.84 -31.76
CA THR A 111 17.73 30.97 -31.99
C THR A 111 19.17 30.56 -31.69
N THR A 112 20.04 30.55 -32.69
CA THR A 112 21.48 30.41 -32.50
C THR A 112 22.04 31.74 -31.99
N GLY A 113 22.34 31.80 -30.69
CA GLY A 113 23.06 32.94 -30.11
C GLY A 113 24.46 33.02 -30.69
N LEU A 114 24.78 34.14 -31.34
CA LEU A 114 26.13 34.49 -31.76
C LEU A 114 27.01 34.62 -30.51
N ARG A 115 27.95 33.68 -30.35
CA ARG A 115 29.07 33.82 -29.42
C ARG A 115 30.01 34.89 -29.97
N THR A 116 29.98 36.09 -29.40
CA THR A 116 31.06 37.06 -29.58
C THR A 116 32.30 36.57 -28.83
N ILE A 117 33.34 36.26 -29.59
CA ILE A 117 34.70 36.02 -29.08
C ILE A 117 35.32 37.40 -28.88
N ASN A 118 35.50 37.81 -27.62
CA ASN A 118 36.28 39.00 -27.30
C ASN A 118 37.77 38.64 -27.31
N LYS A 119 38.56 39.47 -27.99
CA LYS A 119 40.01 39.44 -28.10
C LYS A 119 40.62 40.39 -27.07
#